data_AF-A0AAX3SJE7-F1
#
_entry.id   AF-A0AAX3SJE7-F1
#
_cell.length_a   1.000
_cell.length_b   1.000
_cell.length_c   1.000
_cell.angle_alpha   90.00
_cell.angle_beta   90.00
_cell.angle_gamma   90.00
#
_symmetry.space_group_name_H-M   'P 1'
#
loop_
_entity.id
_entity.type
_entity.pdbx_description
1 polymer ?
#
loop_
_entity_poly.entity_id
_entity_poly.type
_entity_poly.pdbx_seq_one_letter_code
_entity_poly.pdbx_strand_id
1 'polypeptide(L)'
;MKNLTITVEDSVLEWARIEAARRGTSVSRMVGDFMAEMQRREDAYERAYLAWRTDERGWDGGQPSSTQPAQRSVALRREGQA
;
A
#
# COMPACT_ATOMS: atom_id res chain seq x y z
N MET A 1 16.76 7.56 -21.81
CA MET A 1 16.39 6.13 -21.77
C MET A 1 17.65 5.29 -21.85
N LYS A 2 17.69 4.12 -21.21
CA LYS A 2 18.81 3.17 -21.29
C LYS A 2 18.44 2.05 -22.27
N ASN A 3 19.42 1.49 -22.97
CA ASN A 3 19.20 0.39 -23.92
C ASN A 3 19.34 -0.97 -23.21
N LEU A 4 18.48 -1.91 -23.56
CA LEU A 4 18.46 -3.28 -23.04
C LEU A 4 18.46 -4.25 -24.23
N THR A 5 19.41 -5.18 -24.24
CA THR A 5 19.46 -6.29 -25.19
C THR A 5 19.03 -7.56 -24.49
N ILE A 6 18.09 -8.29 -25.06
CA ILE A 6 17.57 -9.57 -24.55
C ILE A 6 17.56 -10.61 -25.65
N THR A 7 17.73 -11.87 -25.27
CA THR A 7 17.53 -13.02 -26.16
C THR A 7 16.13 -13.57 -25.90
N VAL A 8 15.39 -13.84 -26.98
CA VAL A 8 14.04 -14.39 -26.94
C VAL A 8 13.90 -15.41 -28.06
N GLU A 9 12.96 -16.34 -27.89
CA GLU A 9 12.53 -17.25 -28.95
C GLU A 9 11.93 -16.45 -30.13
N ASP A 10 12.22 -16.85 -31.36
CA ASP A 10 11.72 -16.17 -32.56
C ASP A 10 10.18 -16.12 -32.60
N SER A 11 9.53 -17.21 -32.20
CA SER A 11 8.07 -17.31 -32.13
C SER A 11 7.45 -16.31 -31.14
N VAL A 12 8.12 -16.09 -30.01
CA VAL A 12 7.68 -15.13 -29.00
C VAL A 12 7.84 -13.70 -29.51
N LEU A 13 8.95 -13.42 -30.21
CA LEU A 13 9.19 -12.10 -30.81
C LEU A 13 8.16 -11.77 -31.90
N GLU A 14 7.81 -12.75 -32.75
CA GLU A 14 6.78 -12.59 -33.77
C GLU A 14 5.42 -12.28 -33.14
N TRP A 15 5.00 -13.08 -32.16
CA TRP A 15 3.78 -12.82 -31.41
C TRP A 15 3.78 -11.43 -30.76
N ALA A 16 4.89 -11.04 -30.12
CA ALA A 16 5.00 -9.75 -29.44
C ALA A 16 4.85 -8.57 -30.41
N ARG A 17 5.38 -8.67 -31.64
CA ARG A 17 5.21 -7.64 -32.67
C ARG A 17 3.75 -7.48 -33.10
N ILE A 18 3.05 -8.60 -33.31
CA ILE A 18 1.62 -8.60 -33.66
C ILE A 18 0.80 -7.97 -32.54
N GLU A 19 1.07 -8.36 -31.28
CA GLU A 19 0.35 -7.86 -30.13
C GLU A 19 0.63 -6.37 -29.87
N ALA A 20 1.86 -5.92 -30.09
CA ALA A 20 2.22 -4.50 -30.01
C ALA A 20 1.46 -3.67 -31.06
N ALA A 21 1.40 -4.16 -32.31
CA ALA A 21 0.65 -3.51 -33.38
C ALA A 21 -0.85 -3.46 -33.06
N ARG A 22 -1.42 -4.56 -32.55
CA ARG A 22 -2.83 -4.62 -32.12
C ARG A 22 -3.16 -3.58 -31.04
N ARG A 23 -2.23 -3.33 -30.12
CA ARG A 23 -2.38 -2.34 -29.03
C ARG A 23 -1.95 -0.92 -29.41
N GLY A 24 -1.48 -0.70 -30.64
CA GLY A 24 -0.95 0.61 -31.07
C GLY A 24 0.30 1.04 -30.31
N THR A 25 1.12 0.10 -29.86
CA THR A 25 2.34 0.33 -29.07
C THR A 25 3.56 -0.36 -29.68
N SER A 26 4.72 -0.27 -29.02
CA SER A 26 5.93 -0.98 -29.41
C SER A 26 6.23 -2.14 -28.46
N VAL A 27 6.93 -3.15 -28.96
CA VAL A 27 7.45 -4.27 -28.15
C VAL A 27 8.30 -3.75 -26.99
N SER A 28 9.16 -2.76 -27.24
CA SER A 28 9.99 -2.15 -26.20
C SER A 28 9.18 -1.48 -25.09
N ARG A 29 8.04 -0.84 -25.42
CA ARG A 29 7.14 -0.25 -24.42
C ARG A 29 6.44 -1.35 -23.61
N MET A 30 5.94 -2.40 -24.26
CA MET A 30 5.31 -3.54 -23.56
C MET A 30 6.28 -4.20 -22.56
N VAL A 31 7.53 -4.44 -22.98
CA VAL A 31 8.56 -5.01 -22.10
C VAL A 31 8.86 -4.06 -20.95
N GLY A 32 9.00 -2.76 -21.21
CA GLY A 32 9.21 -1.75 -20.17
C GLY A 32 8.09 -1.73 -19.13
N ASP A 33 6.83 -1.74 -19.58
CA ASP A 33 5.65 -1.74 -18.71
C ASP A 33 5.58 -3.02 -17.86
N PHE A 34 5.88 -4.17 -18.45
CA PHE A 34 5.95 -5.45 -17.74
C PHE A 34 7.04 -5.46 -16.66
N MET A 35 8.24 -4.98 -16.97
CA MET A 35 9.35 -4.90 -16.00
C MET A 35 9.02 -3.93 -14.86
N ALA A 36 8.37 -2.80 -15.16
CA ALA A 36 7.94 -1.85 -14.14
C ALA A 36 6.87 -2.44 -13.22
N GLU A 37 5.95 -3.24 -13.75
CA GLU A 37 4.96 -3.97 -12.94
C GLU A 37 5.61 -5.03 -12.05
N MET A 38 6.55 -5.80 -12.60
CA MET A 38 7.30 -6.80 -11.84
C MET A 38 8.08 -6.15 -10.68
N GLN A 39 8.78 -5.05 -10.94
CA GLN A 39 9.46 -4.27 -9.90
C GLN A 39 8.48 -3.82 -8.81
N ARG A 40 7.34 -3.20 -9.17
CA ARG A 40 6.36 -2.76 -8.17
C ARG A 40 5.84 -3.89 -7.30
N ARG A 41 5.66 -5.08 -7.89
CA ARG A 41 5.19 -6.28 -7.18
C ARG A 41 6.25 -6.80 -6.22
N GLU A 42 7.52 -6.79 -6.61
CA GLU A 42 8.64 -7.23 -5.76
C GLU A 42 8.94 -6.23 -4.63
N ASP A 43 8.93 -4.93 -4.93
CA ASP A 43 9.14 -3.84 -3.96
C ASP A 43 8.06 -3.79 -2.88
N ALA A 44 6.87 -4.36 -3.13
CA ALA A 44 5.78 -4.35 -2.16
C ALA A 44 6.18 -5.03 -0.84
N TYR A 45 6.90 -6.14 -0.89
CA TYR A 45 7.39 -6.83 0.30
C TYR A 45 8.46 -6.02 1.02
N GLU A 46 9.46 -5.53 0.28
CA GLU A 46 10.55 -4.75 0.87
C GLU A 46 10.03 -3.47 1.53
N ARG A 47 9.09 -2.77 0.88
CA ARG A 47 8.43 -1.60 1.48
C ARG A 47 7.64 -1.95 2.75
N ALA A 48 6.90 -3.06 2.76
CA ALA A 48 6.17 -3.51 3.94
C ALA A 48 7.12 -3.88 5.09
N TYR A 49 8.22 -4.56 4.78
CA TYR A 49 9.26 -4.91 5.76
C TYR A 49 9.95 -3.66 6.34
N LEU A 50 10.32 -2.71 5.49
CA LEU A 50 10.90 -1.45 5.92
C LEU A 50 9.92 -0.67 6.79
N ALA A 51 8.66 -0.53 6.36
CA ALA A 51 7.61 0.13 7.13
C ALA A 51 7.46 -0.50 8.52
N TRP A 52 7.35 -1.83 8.62
CA TRP A 52 7.30 -2.55 9.90
C TRP A 52 8.53 -2.29 10.77
N ARG A 53 9.73 -2.39 10.19
CA ARG A 53 11.00 -2.20 10.92
C ARG A 53 11.16 -0.78 11.46
N THR A 54 10.69 0.21 10.71
CA THR A 54 10.77 1.63 11.09
C THR A 54 9.54 2.12 11.85
N ASP A 55 8.51 1.29 12.02
CA ASP A 55 7.36 1.60 12.84
C ASP A 55 7.79 1.52 14.31
N GLU A 56 8.31 2.63 14.85
CA GLU A 56 8.58 2.79 16.29
C GLU A 56 7.31 2.76 17.15
N ARG A 57 6.13 2.74 16.49
CA ARG A 57 4.87 2.48 17.16
C ARG A 57 4.84 1.00 17.54
N GLY A 58 5.36 0.72 18.73
CA GLY A 58 5.12 -0.54 19.41
C GLY A 58 3.63 -0.84 19.33
N TRP A 59 3.31 -2.08 18.96
CA TRP A 59 1.94 -2.59 18.99
C TRP A 59 1.33 -2.25 20.36
N ASP A 60 0.53 -1.19 20.41
CA ASP A 60 -0.28 -0.85 21.58
C ASP A 60 -1.44 -1.82 21.54
N GLY A 61 -1.21 -2.99 22.14
CA GLY A 61 -2.17 -4.08 22.19
C GLY A 61 -3.39 -3.59 22.92
N GLY A 62 -4.36 -3.06 22.16
CA GLY A 62 -5.49 -2.27 22.61
C GLY A 62 -6.00 -2.70 23.97
N GLN A 63 -5.48 -2.05 25.01
CA GLN A 63 -6.13 -2.07 26.30
C GLN A 63 -7.25 -1.05 26.20
N PRO A 64 -8.53 -1.46 26.19
CA PRO A 64 -9.60 -0.50 26.31
C PRO A 64 -9.36 0.25 27.62
N SER A 65 -9.17 1.57 27.54
CA SER A 65 -9.01 2.45 28.69
C SER A 65 -10.31 2.47 29.49
N SER A 66 -10.50 1.42 30.29
CA SER A 66 -11.62 1.33 31.20
C SER A 66 -11.42 2.32 32.34
N THR A 67 -12.43 3.15 32.53
CA THR A 67 -12.79 3.83 33.79
C THR A 67 -12.27 5.24 33.97
N GLN A 68 -13.04 6.20 33.46
CA GLN A 68 -13.21 7.49 34.14
C GLN A 68 -14.54 7.43 34.92
N PRO A 69 -14.54 7.47 36.26
CA PRO A 69 -15.79 7.57 37.00
C PRO A 69 -16.29 9.02 36.91
N ALA A 70 -17.46 9.19 36.30
CA ALA A 70 -18.21 10.44 36.30
C ALA A 70 -18.49 10.86 37.75
N GLN A 71 -17.88 11.98 38.18
CA GLN A 71 -18.17 12.57 39.47
C GLN A 71 -19.59 13.13 39.44
N ARG A 72 -20.46 12.45 40.19
CA ARG A 72 -21.88 12.75 40.35
C ARG A 72 -22.02 14.07 41.12
N SER A 73 -22.28 15.16 40.41
CA SER A 73 -22.59 16.45 41.01
C SER A 73 -24.00 16.38 41.61
N VAL A 74 -24.10 16.25 42.93
CA VAL A 74 -25.37 16.41 43.65
C VAL A 74 -25.53 17.90 43.91
N ALA A 75 -26.35 18.57 43.11
CA ALA A 75 -26.87 19.90 43.39
C ALA A 75 -28.37 19.83 43.63
N LEU A 76 -28.82 20.64 44.60
CA LEU A 76 -30.19 21.04 44.91
C LEU A 76 -30.94 20.14 45.89
N ARG A 77 -31.17 20.66 47.11
CA ARG A 77 -32.49 21.21 47.47
C ARG A 77 -32.33 22.45 48.37
N ARG A 78 -32.92 23.56 47.91
CA ARG A 78 -33.09 24.81 48.66
C ARG A 78 -34.40 24.65 49.44
N GLU A 79 -34.32 24.55 50.75
CA GLU A 79 -35.48 24.64 51.63
C GLU A 79 -35.99 26.09 51.63
N GLY A 80 -37.29 26.26 51.48
CA GLY A 80 -37.98 27.52 51.71
C GLY A 80 -38.49 27.60 53.14
N GLN A 81 -38.45 28.81 53.70
CA GLN A 81 -39.19 29.28 54.88
C GLN A 81 -39.13 30.81 54.79
N ALA A 82 -40.23 31.49 54.47
CA ALA A 82 -41.37 31.87 55.32
C ALA A 82 -41.22 33.34 55.72
#